data_AF-A0A371YWX7-F1
#
_entry.id   AF-A0A371YWX7-F1
#
_cell.length_a   1.000
_cell.length_b   1.000
_cell.length_c   1.000
_cell.angle_alpha   90.00
_cell.angle_beta   90.00
_cell.angle_gamma   90.00
#
_symmetry.space_group_name_H-M   'P 1'
#
loop_
_entity.id
_entity.type
_entity.pdbx_description
1 polymer ?
#
loop_
_entity_poly.entity_id
_entity_poly.type
_entity_poly.pdbx_seq_one_letter_code
_entity_poly.pdbx_strand_id
1 'polypeptide(L)' 'MTQNITGRPIASMRSILADAVEMAGGQNAWARRTGIPQSVVSETLNERREVSESIVNALGYVTRTVCIPMKGQNHA' A
#
# COMPACT_ATOMS: atom_id res chain seq x y z
N MET A 1 13.29 -15.05 26.59
CA MET A 1 13.33 -13.59 26.33
C MET A 1 13.62 -13.38 24.86
N THR A 2 12.59 -13.30 24.04
CA THR A 2 12.70 -13.06 22.58
C THR A 2 12.30 -11.62 22.32
N GLN A 3 13.17 -10.91 21.60
CA GLN A 3 13.12 -9.47 21.45
C GLN A 3 11.87 -9.02 20.67
N ASN A 4 11.18 -8.02 21.22
CA ASN A 4 9.98 -7.42 20.66
C ASN A 4 10.38 -6.50 19.50
N ILE A 5 10.60 -7.09 18.32
CA ILE A 5 10.56 -6.36 17.06
C ILE A 5 9.11 -5.90 16.88
N THR A 6 8.86 -4.59 16.97
CA THR A 6 7.67 -3.91 16.43
C THR A 6 7.68 -3.98 14.89
N GLY A 7 7.93 -5.17 14.34
CA GLY A 7 7.97 -5.45 12.93
C GLY A 7 6.55 -5.61 12.41
N ARG A 8 6.04 -4.56 11.76
CA ARG A 8 4.86 -4.71 10.91
C ARG A 8 5.16 -5.85 9.90
N PRO A 9 4.25 -6.81 9.71
CA PRO A 9 4.45 -7.90 8.75
C PRO A 9 4.66 -7.33 7.35
N ILE A 10 5.50 -7.98 6.54
CA ILE A 10 5.84 -7.70 5.12
C ILE A 10 4.91 -6.62 4.53
N ALA A 11 5.36 -5.37 4.54
CA ALA A 11 4.50 -4.19 4.38
C ALA A 11 3.63 -4.30 3.12
N SER A 12 2.36 -4.67 3.31
CA SER A 12 1.39 -4.61 2.22
C SER A 12 1.25 -3.16 1.78
N MET A 13 0.84 -2.92 0.52
CA MET A 13 0.60 -1.56 0.04
C MET A 13 -0.41 -0.80 0.93
N ARG A 14 -1.33 -1.51 1.59
CA ARG A 14 -2.26 -0.95 2.58
C ARG A 14 -1.55 -0.51 3.86
N SER A 15 -0.56 -1.26 4.34
CA SER A 15 0.25 -0.88 5.51
C SER A 15 1.05 0.38 5.22
N ILE A 16 1.61 0.50 4.01
CA ILE A 16 2.32 1.71 3.56
C ILE A 16 1.36 2.91 3.49
N LEU A 17 0.14 2.69 2.97
CA LEU A 17 -0.90 3.72 2.97
C LEU A 17 -1.25 4.18 4.39
N ALA A 18 -1.42 3.25 5.33
CA ALA A 18 -1.72 3.57 6.72
C ALA A 18 -0.62 4.43 7.37
N ASP A 19 0.65 4.08 7.13
CA ASP A 19 1.79 4.88 7.59
C ASP A 19 1.81 6.29 6.97
N ALA A 20 1.61 6.39 5.66
CA ALA A 20 1.57 7.67 4.98
C ALA A 20 0.43 8.57 5.49
N VAL A 21 -0.72 7.98 5.78
CA VAL A 21 -1.88 8.65 6.39
C VAL A 21 -1.55 9.14 7.79
N GLU A 22 -0.92 8.31 8.62
CA GLU A 22 -0.50 8.68 9.98
C GLU A 22 0.52 9.82 9.96
N MET A 23 1.55 9.73 9.12
CA MET A 23 2.56 10.78 8.91
C MET A 23 1.98 12.09 8.37
N ALA A 24 0.88 12.03 7.62
CA ALA A 24 0.19 13.22 7.14
C ALA A 24 -0.71 13.89 8.18
N GLY A 25 -0.94 13.26 9.34
CA GLY A 25 -1.86 13.75 10.37
C GLY A 25 -3.31 13.29 10.18
N GLY A 26 -3.51 12.16 9.48
CA GLY A 26 -4.80 11.52 9.30
C GLY A 26 -5.31 11.55 7.85
N GLN A 27 -6.39 10.81 7.60
CA GLN A 27 -6.87 10.53 6.23
C GLN A 27 -7.31 11.81 5.50
N ASN A 28 -7.93 12.76 6.20
CA ASN A 28 -8.34 14.05 5.62
C ASN A 28 -7.14 14.91 5.19
N ALA A 29 -6.08 14.94 6.00
CA ALA A 29 -4.87 15.69 5.68
C ALA A 29 -4.14 15.05 4.49
N TRP A 30 -4.04 13.72 4.48
CA TRP A 30 -3.47 12.98 3.35
C TRP A 30 -4.28 13.19 2.06
N ALA A 31 -5.60 13.07 2.13
CA ALA A 31 -6.51 13.30 1.01
C ALA A 31 -6.37 14.70 0.40
N ARG A 32 -6.24 15.74 1.24
CA ARG A 32 -6.00 17.11 0.78
C ARG A 32 -4.64 17.29 0.09
N ARG A 33 -3.62 16.57 0.53
CA ARG A 33 -2.26 16.63 -0.05
C ARG A 33 -2.19 15.91 -1.39
N THR A 34 -2.90 14.79 -1.55
CA THR A 34 -2.82 13.93 -2.74
C THR A 34 -3.95 14.16 -3.74
N GLY A 35 -5.02 14.85 -3.34
CA GLY A 35 -6.23 15.03 -4.14
C GLY A 35 -7.13 13.79 -4.21
N ILE A 36 -6.76 12.70 -3.51
CA ILE A 36 -7.54 11.46 -3.47
C ILE A 36 -8.63 11.60 -2.40
N PRO A 37 -9.91 11.30 -2.71
CA PRO A 37 -10.98 11.43 -1.73
C PRO A 37 -10.75 10.59 -0.48
N GLN A 38 -11.05 11.15 0.70
CA GLN A 38 -10.90 10.43 1.97
C GLN A 38 -11.73 9.14 2.02
N SER A 39 -12.89 9.11 1.35
CA SER A 39 -13.70 7.89 1.21
C SER A 39 -12.91 6.76 0.54
N VAL A 40 -12.19 7.06 -0.55
CA VAL A 40 -11.37 6.07 -1.27
C VAL A 40 -10.24 5.54 -0.39
N VAL A 41 -9.61 6.43 0.39
CA VAL A 41 -8.56 6.03 1.36
C VAL A 41 -9.15 5.11 2.43
N SER A 42 -10.29 5.47 3.00
CA SER A 42 -10.99 4.68 4.01
C SER A 42 -11.42 3.31 3.47
N GLU A 43 -12.03 3.24 2.29
CA GLU A 43 -12.42 1.98 1.65
C GLU A 43 -11.22 1.06 1.41
N THR A 44 -10.08 1.64 0.98
CA THR A 44 -8.86 0.89 0.71
C THR A 44 -8.23 0.34 2.00
N LEU A 45 -8.22 1.12 3.08
CA LEU A 45 -7.72 0.70 4.39
C LEU A 45 -8.62 -0.35 5.05
N ASN A 46 -9.94 -0.29 4.83
CA ASN A 46 -10.92 -1.25 5.33
C ASN A 46 -11.10 -2.48 4.42
N GLU A 47 -10.21 -2.68 3.43
CA GLU A 47 -10.23 -3.82 2.50
C GLU A 47 -11.52 -3.94 1.66
N ARG A 48 -12.34 -2.89 1.62
CA ARG A 48 -13.53 -2.81 0.76
C ARG A 48 -13.18 -2.48 -0.69
N ARG A 49 -11.94 -2.05 -0.91
CA ARG A 49 -11.38 -1.71 -2.22
C ARG A 49 -9.94 -2.23 -2.36
N GLU A 50 -9.58 -2.60 -3.57
CA GLU A 50 -8.17 -2.83 -3.93
C GLU A 50 -7.40 -1.50 -3.97
N VAL A 51 -6.08 -1.58 -3.80
CA VAL A 51 -5.24 -0.39 -3.88
C VAL A 51 -5.16 0.07 -5.33
N SER A 52 -5.76 1.22 -5.62
CA SER A 52 -5.74 1.79 -6.97
C SER A 52 -4.37 2.35 -7.33
N GLU A 53 -4.08 2.42 -8.63
CA GLU A 53 -2.83 3.01 -9.14
C GLU A 53 -2.65 4.46 -8.68
N SER A 54 -3.73 5.23 -8.54
CA SER A 54 -3.66 6.60 -8.00
C SER A 54 -3.10 6.63 -6.59
N ILE A 55 -3.47 5.68 -5.72
CA ILE A 55 -2.91 5.58 -4.37
C ILE A 55 -1.45 5.19 -4.43
N VAL A 56 -1.09 4.20 -5.27
CA VAL A 56 0.30 3.75 -5.46
C VAL A 56 1.19 4.93 -5.91
N ASN A 57 0.73 5.70 -6.90
CA ASN A 57 1.43 6.89 -7.41
C ASN A 57 1.54 7.98 -6.34
N ALA A 58 0.49 8.22 -5.56
CA ALA A 58 0.51 9.20 -4.47
C ALA A 58 1.45 8.81 -3.32
N LEU A 59 1.73 7.51 -3.16
CA LEU A 59 2.73 6.99 -2.24
C LEU A 59 4.16 7.00 -2.82
N GLY A 60 4.32 7.41 -4.09
CA GLY A 60 5.61 7.48 -4.77
C GLY A 60 6.08 6.15 -5.40
N TYR A 61 5.18 5.20 -5.59
CA TYR A 61 5.46 3.92 -6.23
C TYR A 61 4.86 3.87 -7.63
N VAL A 62 5.28 2.89 -8.43
CA VAL A 62 4.70 2.60 -9.75
C VAL A 62 4.29 1.14 -9.84
N THR A 63 3.17 0.87 -10.49
CA THR A 63 2.74 -0.49 -10.81
C THR A 63 3.48 -0.96 -12.05
N ARG A 64 4.13 -2.13 -11.99
CA ARG A 64 4.76 -2.75 -13.16
C ARG A 64 4.27 -4.17 -13.33
N THR A 65 3.79 -4.50 -14.53
CA THR A 65 3.50 -5.88 -14.91
C THR A 65 4.82 -6.61 -15.14
N VAL A 66 5.05 -7.68 -14.38
CA VAL A 66 6.23 -8.53 -14.52
C VAL A 66 5.82 -9.93 -14.95
N CYS A 67 6.55 -10.52 -15.90
CA CYS A 67 6.41 -11.92 -16.26
C CYS A 67 7.16 -12.76 -15.22
N ILE A 68 6.44 -13.58 -14.46
CA ILE A 68 7.02 -14.49 -13.48
C ILE A 68 7.11 -15.87 -14.14
N PRO A 69 8.28 -16.55 -14.12
CA PRO A 69 8.38 -17.89 -14.69
C PRO A 69 7.41 -18.82 -13.95
N MET A 70 6.60 -19.57 -14.71
CA MET A 70 5.80 -20.63 -14.13
C MET A 70 6.75 -21.67 -13.53
N LYS A 71 6.64 -21.88 -12.22
CA LYS A 71 7.50 -22.81 -11.47
C LYS A 71 7.41 -24.19 -12.14
N GLY A 72 8.53 -24.67 -12.71
CA GLY A 72 8.64 -25.98 -13.38
C GLY A 72 8.62 -25.97 -14.91
N GLN A 73 8.52 -24.82 -15.60
CA GLN A 73 8.48 -24.77 -17.08
C GLN A 73 9.78 -24.28 -17.75
N ASN A 74 10.74 -23.74 -16.99
CA ASN A 74 12.08 -23.43 -17.49
C ASN A 74 13.01 -24.62 -17.21
N HIS A 75 12.83 -25.72 -17.93
CA HIS A 75 13.87 -26.75 -18.03
C HIS A 75 14.80 -26.35 -19.18
N ALA A 76 16.00 -25.88 -18.84
CA ALA A 76 17.15 -25.87 -19.76
C ALA A 76 17.99 -27.12 -19.48
#